data_AF-A0A2V7M143-F1
#
_entry.id   AF-A0A2V7M143-F1
#
_cell.length_a   1.000
_cell.length_b   1.000
_cell.length_c   1.000
_cell.angle_alpha   90.00
_cell.angle_beta   90.00
_cell.angle_gamma   90.00
#
_symmetry.space_group_name_H-M   'P 1'
#
loop_
_entity.id
_entity.type
_entity.pdbx_description
1 polymer ?
#
loop_
_entity_poly.entity_id
_entity_poly.type
_entity_poly.pdbx_seq_one_letter_code
_entity_poly.pdbx_strand_id
1 'polypeptide(L)' 'FETSIVLRERADAVRDEVRQSLAPNPQSLSKAIKAGKHTFEAAGGPRAYFGDPAAATADEGARLVDALGSILEEAVLAEI' A
#
# COMPACT_ATOMS: atom_id res chain seq x y z
N PHE A 1 0.55 4.02 -1.34
CA PHE A 1 -0.76 3.41 -1.60
C PHE A 1 -1.52 3.08 -0.31
N GLU A 2 -1.37 1.90 0.30
CA GLU A 2 -2.23 1.47 1.43
C GLU A 2 -2.04 2.37 2.65
N THR A 3 -0.79 2.65 3.02
CA THR A 3 -0.47 3.57 4.12
C THR A 3 -1.10 4.95 3.91
N SER A 4 -1.13 5.43 2.67
CA SER A 4 -1.73 6.72 2.29
C SER A 4 -3.24 6.71 2.53
N ILE A 5 -3.92 5.62 2.15
CA ILE A 5 -5.36 5.43 2.41
C ILE A 5 -5.64 5.40 3.92
N VAL A 6 -4.85 4.65 4.71
CA VAL A 6 -5.05 4.59 6.17
C VAL A 6 -4.75 5.95 6.82
N LEU A 7 -3.72 6.68 6.37
CA LEU A 7 -3.44 8.05 6.84
C LEU A 7 -4.62 9.01 6.59
N ARG A 8 -5.37 8.82 5.50
CA ARG A 8 -6.57 9.61 5.20
C ARG A 8 -7.76 9.21 6.06
N GLU A 9 -8.05 7.92 6.17
CA GLU A 9 -9.29 7.42 6.79
C GLU A 9 -9.18 7.26 8.31
N ARG A 10 -8.01 6.86 8.82
CA ARG A 10 -7.74 6.57 10.25
C ARG A 10 -6.28 6.83 10.59
N ALA A 11 -5.88 8.10 10.57
CA ALA A 11 -4.51 8.51 10.85
C ALA A 11 -3.97 7.98 12.21
N ASP A 12 -4.85 7.89 13.21
CA ASP A 12 -4.56 7.38 14.56
C ASP A 12 -4.22 5.88 14.60
N ALA A 13 -4.64 5.11 13.59
CA ALA A 13 -4.24 3.71 13.43
C ALA A 13 -2.84 3.54 12.83
N VAL A 14 -2.22 4.62 12.33
CA VAL A 14 -0.86 4.60 11.79
C VAL A 14 0.14 4.90 12.89
N ARG A 15 1.04 3.95 13.12
CA ARG A 15 2.22 4.17 13.99
C ARG A 15 3.23 5.05 13.26
N ASP A 16 3.02 6.36 13.31
CA ASP A 16 3.72 7.31 12.43
C ASP A 16 5.24 7.33 12.66
N GLU A 17 5.69 7.29 13.91
CA GLU A 17 7.12 7.20 14.25
C GLU A 17 7.78 5.97 13.61
N VAL A 18 7.10 4.82 13.65
CA VAL A 18 7.57 3.59 13.00
C VAL A 18 7.59 3.77 11.50
N ARG A 19 6.50 4.28 10.91
CA ARG A 19 6.36 4.50 9.45
C ARG A 19 7.49 5.36 8.90
N GLN A 20 7.78 6.48 9.54
CA GLN A 20 8.81 7.44 9.11
C GLN A 20 10.23 6.84 9.18
N SER A 21 10.46 5.87 10.07
CA SER A 21 11.75 5.16 10.19
C SER A 21 11.98 4.08 9.11
N LEU A 22 10.97 3.77 8.29
CA LEU A 22 11.07 2.71 7.30
C LEU A 22 11.77 3.19 6.03
N ALA A 23 12.94 2.61 5.70
CA ALA A 23 13.59 2.83 4.42
C ALA A 23 12.73 2.30 3.24
N PRO A 24 12.79 2.91 2.05
CA PRO A 24 12.11 2.37 0.87
C PRO A 24 12.54 0.93 0.56
N ASN A 25 11.60 0.06 0.22
CA ASN A 25 11.84 -1.31 -0.24
C ASN A 25 11.34 -1.49 -1.68
N PRO A 26 12.21 -1.45 -2.71
CA PRO A 26 11.78 -1.57 -4.11
C PRO A 26 11.44 -3.01 -4.54
N GLN A 27 11.56 -4.00 -3.65
CA GLN A 27 11.25 -5.38 -3.97
C GLN A 27 9.76 -5.56 -4.26
N SER A 28 9.45 -6.48 -5.18
CA SER A 28 8.08 -6.79 -5.58
C SER A 28 7.64 -8.13 -4.98
N LEU A 29 6.71 -8.08 -4.03
CA LEU A 29 6.16 -9.28 -3.41
C LEU A 29 5.52 -10.21 -4.46
N SER A 30 4.78 -9.67 -5.43
CA SER A 30 4.13 -10.48 -6.47
C SER A 30 5.13 -11.19 -7.38
N LYS A 31 6.26 -10.54 -7.73
CA LYS A 31 7.34 -11.20 -8.46
C LYS A 31 8.01 -12.28 -7.62
N ALA A 32 8.22 -12.03 -6.32
CA ALA A 32 8.81 -13.02 -5.41
C ALA A 32 7.91 -14.27 -5.24
N ILE A 33 6.60 -14.08 -5.11
CA ILE A 33 5.62 -15.16 -5.06
C ILE A 33 5.66 -15.97 -6.37
N LYS A 34 5.65 -15.30 -7.53
CA LYS A 34 5.78 -15.97 -8.84
C LYS A 34 7.09 -16.76 -8.98
N ALA A 35 8.15 -16.33 -8.30
CA ALA A 35 9.44 -17.00 -8.26
C ALA A 35 9.55 -18.11 -7.18
N GLY A 36 8.44 -18.47 -6.52
CA GLY A 36 8.41 -19.56 -5.53
C GLY A 36 9.04 -19.20 -4.18
N LYS A 37 9.14 -17.91 -3.83
CA LYS A 37 9.58 -17.51 -2.48
C LYS A 37 8.43 -17.68 -1.50
N HIS A 38 8.71 -18.33 -0.36
CA HIS A 38 7.70 -18.68 0.64
C HIS A 38 7.80 -17.86 1.95
N THR A 39 8.77 -16.96 2.07
CA THR A 39 8.92 -16.09 3.25
C THR A 39 9.19 -14.65 2.84
N PHE A 40 8.87 -13.69 3.71
CA PHE A 40 9.12 -12.28 3.43
C PHE A 40 10.62 -11.96 3.35
N GLU A 41 11.44 -12.59 4.18
CA GLU A 41 12.89 -12.50 4.11
C GLU A 41 13.40 -12.96 2.74
N ALA A 42 12.93 -14.11 2.26
CA ALA A 42 13.32 -14.63 0.95
C ALA A 42 12.77 -13.80 -0.23
N ALA A 43 11.70 -13.02 0.02
CA ALA A 43 11.14 -12.05 -0.91
C ALA A 43 11.81 -10.66 -0.83
N GLY A 44 12.79 -10.47 0.06
CA GLY A 44 13.50 -9.20 0.24
C GLY A 44 12.75 -8.15 1.06
N GLY A 45 11.81 -8.58 1.90
CA GLY A 45 11.07 -7.74 2.85
C GLY A 45 11.18 -8.25 4.29
N PRO A 46 12.35 -8.23 4.94
CA PRO A 46 12.53 -8.81 6.29
C PRO A 46 11.67 -8.16 7.40
N ARG A 47 11.06 -7.00 7.13
CA ARG A 47 10.07 -6.35 8.02
C ARG A 47 8.64 -6.39 7.46
N ALA A 48 8.39 -7.31 6.51
CA ALA A 48 7.10 -7.57 5.88
C ALA A 48 6.43 -6.36 5.21
N TYR A 49 7.21 -5.45 4.63
CA TYR A 49 6.69 -4.35 3.79
C TYR A 49 7.44 -4.27 2.46
N PHE A 50 6.75 -3.72 1.46
CA PHE A 50 7.23 -3.52 0.09
C PHE A 50 6.72 -2.15 -0.37
N GLY A 51 7.56 -1.35 -1.01
CA GLY A 51 7.30 0.05 -1.34
C GLY A 51 7.94 1.04 -0.36
N ASP A 52 7.43 2.27 -0.33
CA ASP A 52 7.95 3.38 0.47
C ASP A 52 6.87 3.95 1.44
N PRO A 53 6.75 3.39 2.66
CA PRO A 53 5.76 3.85 3.63
C PRO A 53 6.01 5.27 4.15
N ALA A 54 7.26 5.72 4.18
CA ALA A 54 7.63 7.03 4.71
C ALA A 54 7.16 8.16 3.78
N ALA A 55 7.13 7.92 2.46
CA ALA A 55 6.62 8.87 1.47
C ALA A 55 5.08 8.99 1.43
N ALA A 56 4.34 8.10 2.10
CA ALA A 56 2.88 8.12 2.09
C ALA A 56 2.30 9.42 2.70
N THR A 57 1.22 9.93 2.11
CA THR A 57 0.52 11.14 2.56
C THR A 57 -0.99 10.94 2.60
N ALA A 58 -1.70 11.67 3.47
CA ALA A 58 -3.17 11.67 3.50
C ALA A 58 -3.77 12.24 2.21
N ASP A 59 -3.11 13.21 1.57
CA ASP A 59 -3.56 13.77 0.28
C ASP A 59 -3.47 12.77 -0.86
N GLU A 60 -2.42 11.93 -0.89
CA GLU A 60 -2.38 10.78 -1.80
C GLU A 60 -3.51 9.81 -1.47
N GLY A 61 -3.76 9.52 -0.19
CA GLY A 61 -4.88 8.68 0.26
C GLY A 61 -6.23 9.17 -0.26
N ALA A 62 -6.49 10.47 -0.17
CA ALA A 62 -7.70 11.11 -0.69
C ALA A 62 -7.90 10.82 -2.19
N ARG A 63 -6.87 11.10 -2.99
CA ARG A 63 -6.91 10.87 -4.44
C ARG A 63 -7.10 9.39 -4.79
N LEU A 64 -6.51 8.49 -3.99
CA LEU A 64 -6.65 7.05 -4.18
C LEU A 64 -8.07 6.57 -3.88
N VAL A 65 -8.69 7.03 -2.79
CA VAL A 65 -10.08 6.68 -2.45
C VAL A 65 -11.02 7.15 -3.55
N ASP A 66 -10.87 8.38 -4.03
CA ASP A 66 -11.70 8.92 -5.12
C ASP A 66 -11.54 8.08 -6.39
N ALA A 67 -10.30 7.81 -6.82
CA ALA A 67 -10.03 7.04 -8.03
C ALA A 67 -10.57 5.60 -7.95
N LEU A 68 -10.38 4.92 -6.81
CA LEU A 68 -10.91 3.57 -6.60
C LEU A 68 -12.44 3.55 -6.58
N GLY A 69 -13.05 4.58 -5.99
CA GLY A 69 -14.50 4.77 -5.97
C GLY A 69 -15.06 4.90 -7.39
N SER A 70 -14.46 5.76 -8.22
CA SER A 70 -14.87 5.93 -9.63
C SER A 70 -14.71 4.64 -10.43
N ILE A 71 -13.59 3.92 -10.28
CA ILE A 71 -13.39 2.62 -10.96
C ILE A 71 -14.47 1.62 -10.58
N LEU A 72 -14.83 1.56 -9.29
CA LEU A 72 -15.87 0.65 -8.81
C LEU A 72 -17.26 1.05 -9.33
N GLU A 73 -17.60 2.34 -9.29
CA GLU A 73 -18.86 2.87 -9.82
C GLU A 73 -19.03 2.52 -11.30
N GLU A 74 -18.02 2.81 -12.13
CA GLU A 74 -18.00 2.49 -13.55
C GLU A 74 -18.21 0.99 -13.80
N ALA A 75 -17.48 0.15 -13.06
CA ALA A 75 -17.59 -1.30 -13.20
C ALA A 75 -18.99 -1.82 -12.83
N VAL A 76 -19.62 -1.27 -11.78
CA VAL A 76 -20.97 -1.67 -11.36
C VAL A 76 -22.02 -1.24 -12.39
N LEU A 77 -21.92 -0.02 -12.92
CA LEU A 77 -22.87 0.48 -13.92
C LEU A 77 -22.76 -0.25 -15.26
N ALA A 78 -21.58 -0.78 -15.62
CA ALA A 78 -21.39 -1.56 -16.84
C ALA A 78 -22.03 -2.97 -16.81
N GLU A 79 -22.30 -3.50 -15.61
CA GLU A 79 -22.89 -4.82 -15.39
C GLU A 79 -24.43 -4.78 -15.21
N ILE A 80 -25.05 -3.59 -15.26
CA ILE A 80 -26.50 -3.37 -15.20
C ILE A 80 -27.04 -3.10 -16.60
#